data_AF-A0A1V5AUE8-F1
#
_entry.id   AF-A0A1V5AUE8-F1
#
_cell.length_a   1.000
_cell.length_b   1.000
_cell.length_c   1.000
_cell.angle_alpha   90.00
_cell.angle_beta   90.00
_cell.angle_gamma   90.00
#
_symmetry.space_group_name_H-M   'P 1'
#
loop_
_entity.id
_entity.type
_entity.pdbx_description
1 polymer ?
#
loop_
_entity_poly.entity_id
_entity_poly.type
_entity_poly.pdbx_seq_one_letter_code
_entity_poly.pdbx_strand_id
1 'polypeptide(L)' 'MTEETAFEPISKKLPHGGAANIRGEIVWRITREELEEMKGRVMSIFDEDD' A
#
# COMPACT_ATOMS: atom_id res chain seq x y z
N MET A 1 0.84 31.06 17.49
CA MET A 1 0.51 30.47 16.18
C MET A 1 0.69 28.97 16.35
N THR A 2 -0.39 28.21 16.50
CA THR A 2 -0.31 26.75 16.58
C THR A 2 -0.24 26.25 15.14
N GLU A 3 0.93 25.77 14.72
CA GLU A 3 1.07 25.03 13.47
C GLU A 3 0.20 23.79 13.57
N GLU A 4 -0.99 23.87 12.99
CA GLU A 4 -1.87 22.73 12.78
C GLU A 4 -1.18 21.88 11.70
N THR A 5 -0.36 20.93 12.13
CA THR A 5 0.25 19.94 11.22
C THR A 5 -0.88 19.18 10.55
N ALA A 6 -1.20 19.56 9.32
CA ALA A 6 -2.24 18.94 8.52
C ALA A 6 -2.00 17.42 8.50
N PHE A 7 -2.92 16.66 9.09
CA PHE A 7 -2.85 15.21 9.12
C PHE A 7 -2.96 14.70 7.68
N GLU A 8 -1.85 14.27 7.10
CA GLU A 8 -1.87 13.63 5.79
C GLU A 8 -2.33 12.17 5.95
N PRO A 9 -3.44 11.76 5.31
CA PRO A 9 -3.92 10.38 5.39
C PRO A 9 -2.84 9.38 4.96
N ILE A 10 -2.70 8.28 5.70
CA ILE A 10 -1.71 7.24 5.38
C ILE A 10 -1.89 6.66 3.97
N SER A 11 -3.12 6.69 3.44
CA SER A 11 -3.44 6.30 2.07
C SER A 11 -2.74 7.13 1.01
N LYS A 12 -2.41 8.41 1.29
CA LYS A 12 -1.60 9.23 0.39
C LYS A 12 -0.12 8.85 0.44
N LYS A 13 0.37 8.40 1.60
CA LYS A 13 1.77 7.99 1.81
C LYS A 13 2.06 6.57 1.32
N LEU A 14 1.04 5.72 1.24
CA LEU A 14 1.09 4.32 0.82
C LEU A 14 0.02 4.04 -0.24
N PRO A 15 0.15 4.60 -1.45
CA PRO A 15 -0.89 4.53 -2.49
C PRO A 15 -1.17 3.12 -3.02
N HIS A 16 -0.22 2.19 -2.85
CA HIS A 16 -0.34 0.78 -3.23
C HIS A 16 -0.33 -0.16 -2.03
N GLY A 17 -0.36 0.39 -0.81
CA GLY A 17 -0.19 -0.34 0.44
C GLY A 17 1.25 -0.36 0.96
N GLY A 18 1.45 -1.05 2.08
CA GLY A 18 2.72 -1.14 2.78
C GLY A 18 2.52 -1.52 4.25
N ALA A 19 3.57 -1.37 5.04
CA ALA A 19 3.54 -1.64 6.47
C ALA A 19 4.13 -0.47 7.27
N ALA A 20 3.53 -0.21 8.44
CA ALA A 20 4.06 0.70 9.43
C ALA A 20 4.27 -0.04 10.76
N ASN A 21 5.25 0.39 11.55
CA ASN A 21 5.48 -0.18 12.88
C ASN A 21 4.49 0.38 13.92
N ILE A 22 4.59 -0.10 15.17
CA ILE A 22 3.71 0.32 16.28
C ILE A 22 3.83 1.82 16.64
N ARG A 23 4.87 2.51 16.14
CA ARG A 23 5.09 3.95 16.32
C ARG A 23 4.52 4.78 15.16
N GLY A 24 3.95 4.13 14.15
CA GLY A 24 3.42 4.78 12.94
C GLY A 24 4.47 5.09 11.88
N GLU A 25 5.70 4.61 12.02
CA GLU A 25 6.77 4.80 11.04
C GLU A 25 6.62 3.80 9.90
N ILE A 26 6.69 4.29 8.66
CA ILE A 26 6.64 3.43 7.47
C ILE A 26 7.92 2.61 7.41
N VAL A 27 7.79 1.29 7.46
CA VAL A 27 8.92 0.34 7.37
C VAL A 27 8.98 -0.36 6.02
N TRP A 28 7.88 -0.38 5.28
CA TRP A 28 7.80 -0.97 3.95
C TRP A 28 6.72 -0.29 3.11
N ARG A 29 6.98 -0.14 1.81
CA ARG A 29 6.06 0.44 0.84
C ARG A 29 5.99 -0.47 -0.38
N ILE A 30 4.78 -0.84 -0.76
CA ILE A 30 4.54 -1.62 -1.98
C ILE A 30 4.72 -0.69 -3.19
N THR A 31 5.51 -1.13 -4.16
CA THR A 31 5.66 -0.42 -5.43
C THR A 31 4.49 -0.73 -6.37
N ARG A 32 4.37 0.05 -7.44
CA ARG A 32 3.35 -0.23 -8.45
C ARG A 32 3.60 -1.59 -9.11
N GLU A 33 4.85 -1.91 -9.38
CA GLU A 33 5.29 -3.14 -10.04
C GLU A 33 4.95 -4.37 -9.18
N GLU A 34 5.23 -4.31 -7.88
CA GLU A 34 4.89 -5.39 -6.93
C GLU A 34 3.37 -5.61 -6.85
N LEU A 35 2.59 -4.52 -6.86
CA LEU A 35 1.12 -4.61 -6.86
C LEU A 35 0.60 -5.30 -8.13
N GLU A 36 1.11 -4.93 -9.30
CA GLU A 36 0.68 -5.54 -10.57
C GLU A 36 1.09 -7.01 -10.67
N GLU A 37 2.29 -7.36 -10.19
CA GLU A 37 2.72 -8.76 -10.11
C GLU A 37 1.80 -9.58 -9.19
N MET A 38 1.49 -9.06 -8.00
CA MET A 38 0.55 -9.70 -7.08
C MET A 38 -0.85 -9.86 -7.68
N LYS A 39 -1.36 -8.83 -8.36
CA LYS A 39 -2.66 -8.90 -9.04
C LYS A 39 -2.67 -10.00 -10.10
N GLY A 40 -1.63 -10.06 -10.93
CA GLY A 40 -1.49 -11.10 -11.96
C GLY A 40 -1.53 -12.51 -11.37
N ARG A 41 -0.79 -12.73 -10.27
CA ARG A 41 -0.78 -14.02 -9.55
C ARG A 41 -2.12 -14.38 -8.91
N VAL A 42 -2.87 -13.38 -8.43
CA VAL A 42 -4.19 -13.62 -7.83
C VAL A 42 -5.21 -13.92 -8.93
N MET A 43 -5.21 -13.15 -10.02
CA MET A 43 -6.13 -13.36 -11.14
C MET A 43 -5.90 -14.71 -11.83
N SER A 44 -4.65 -15.16 -11.97
CA SER A 44 -4.35 -16.46 -12.56
C SER A 44 -4.93 -17.65 -11.77
N ILE A 45 -5.25 -17.49 -10.48
CA ILE A 45 -5.91 -18.53 -9.69
C ILE A 45 -7.38 -18.71 -10.12
N PHE A 46 -8.01 -17.65 -10.63
CA PHE A 46 -9.42 -17.64 -11.00
C PHE A 46 -9.67 -17.86 -12.51
N ASP A 47 -8.62 -17.80 -13.33
CA ASP A 47 -8.70 -18.04 -14.79
C ASP A 47 -8.55 -19.52 -15.17
N GLU A 48 -8.25 -20.43 -14.24
CA GLU A 48 -8.07 -21.88 -14.52
C GLU A 48 -9.39 -22.69 -14.56
N ASP A 49 -10.56 -22.05 -14.44
CA ASP A 49 -11.87 -22.72 -14.34
C ASP A 49 -12.73 -22.70 -15.64
N ASP A 50 -12.19 -22.27 -16.80
CA ASP A 50 -12.87 -22.30 -18.12
C ASP A 50 -12.24 -23.26 -19.14
#